data_AF-A0A444Y379-F1
#
_entry.id   AF-A0A444Y379-F1
#
_cell.length_a   1.000
_cell.length_b   1.000
_cell.length_c   1.000
_cell.angle_alpha   90.00
_cell.angle_beta   90.00
_cell.angle_gamma   90.00
#
_symmetry.space_group_name_H-M   'P 1'
#
loop_
_entity.id
_entity.type
_entity.pdbx_description
1 polymer ?
#
loop_
_entity_poly.entity_id
_entity_poly.type
_entity_poly.pdbx_seq_one_letter_code
_entity_poly.pdbx_strand_id
1 'polypeptide(L)'
;MYKQEAVFKVYEMEFSPILDESMWAEWHVTRLRPNPVMRRKATGRPVSTRFWNNMDETEQHEKRCGLCRQVGHSRRGCPNQPTGDV
;
A
#
# COMPACT_ATOMS: atom_id res chain seq x y z
N MET A 1 6.78 14.14 37.63
CA MET A 1 7.99 14.46 36.85
C MET A 1 8.71 13.15 36.54
N TYR A 2 8.91 12.84 35.27
CA TYR A 2 9.74 11.70 34.86
C TYR A 2 11.22 12.03 35.16
N LYS A 3 11.89 11.19 35.95
CA LYS A 3 13.32 11.34 36.25
C LYS A 3 14.13 10.67 35.15
N GLN A 4 15.21 11.31 34.71
CA GLN A 4 16.12 10.81 33.67
C GLN A 4 16.61 9.39 33.97
N GLU A 5 16.82 9.07 35.25
CA GLU A 5 17.17 7.74 35.76
C GLU A 5 16.19 6.64 35.33
N ALA A 6 14.89 6.94 35.25
CA ALA A 6 13.89 5.97 34.82
C ALA A 6 14.02 5.62 33.33
N VAL A 7 14.52 6.55 32.51
CA VAL A 7 14.79 6.32 31.09
C VAL A 7 16.01 5.42 30.94
N PHE A 8 17.10 5.70 31.67
CA PHE A 8 18.31 4.88 31.62
C PHE A 8 18.08 3.43 32.06
N LYS A 9 17.25 3.19 33.09
CA LYS A 9 16.88 1.83 33.52
C LYS A 9 16.20 0.98 32.44
N VAL A 10 15.46 1.60 31.52
CA VAL A 10 14.80 0.86 30.41
C VAL A 10 15.83 0.34 29.41
N TYR A 11 16.94 1.06 29.24
CA TYR A 11 18.02 0.72 28.31
C TYR A 11 19.23 0.09 29.01
N GLU A 12 19.12 -0.25 30.29
CA GLU A 12 20.16 -0.95 31.06
C GLU A 12 20.40 -2.36 30.53
N MET A 13 19.38 -2.98 29.92
CA MET A 13 19.52 -4.29 29.30
C MET A 13 20.30 -4.17 27.98
N GLU A 14 21.45 -4.83 27.92
CA GLU A 14 22.25 -4.93 26.69
C GLU A 14 21.51 -5.77 25.65
N PHE A 15 21.33 -5.20 24.46
CA PHE A 15 20.92 -5.97 23.30
C PHE A 15 22.09 -6.82 22.86
N SER A 16 21.85 -8.11 22.60
CA SER A 16 22.83 -8.93 21.92
C SER A 16 23.15 -8.31 20.56
N PRO A 17 24.43 -8.21 20.17
CA PRO A 17 24.80 -7.70 18.87
C PRO A 17 24.15 -8.56 17.78
N ILE A 18 23.69 -7.91 16.71
CA ILE A 18 23.19 -8.60 15.53
C ILE A 18 24.36 -9.42 14.97
N LEU A 19 24.13 -10.70 14.71
CA LEU A 19 25.14 -11.59 14.13
C LEU A 19 25.55 -11.10 12.75
N ASP A 20 26.79 -11.41 12.36
CA ASP A 20 27.28 -11.14 11.01
C ASP A 20 26.39 -11.83 9.97
N GLU A 21 26.17 -11.19 8.82
CA GLU A 21 25.28 -11.69 7.77
C GLU A 21 25.70 -13.08 7.27
N SER A 22 27.00 -13.41 7.32
CA SER A 22 27.52 -14.75 6.97
C SER A 22 27.10 -15.86 7.94
N MET A 23 26.70 -15.50 9.17
CA MET A 23 26.21 -16.44 10.19
C MET A 23 24.69 -16.61 10.15
N TRP A 24 23.99 -15.88 9.29
CA TRP A 24 22.54 -15.99 9.19
C TRP A 24 22.18 -17.32 8.54
N ALA A 25 21.18 -18.01 9.11
CA ALA A 25 20.62 -19.18 8.45
C ALA A 25 20.06 -18.77 7.07
N GLU A 26 20.16 -19.68 6.10
CA GLU A 26 19.60 -19.45 4.77
C GLU A 26 18.11 -19.15 4.89
N TRP A 27 17.71 -17.94 4.48
CA TRP A 27 16.33 -17.48 4.56
C TRP A 27 15.47 -18.21 3.51
N HIS A 28 14.97 -19.39 3.87
CA HIS A 28 13.97 -20.10 3.07
C HIS A 28 12.59 -19.46 3.24
N VAL A 29 12.37 -18.31 2.59
CA VAL A 29 11.04 -17.73 2.50
C VAL A 29 10.18 -18.62 1.62
N THR A 30 9.34 -19.46 2.24
CA THR A 30 8.19 -20.00 1.53
C THR A 30 7.36 -18.82 1.08
N ARG A 31 7.20 -18.63 -0.23
CA ARG A 31 6.40 -17.54 -0.78
C ARG A 31 4.93 -17.76 -0.38
N LEU A 32 4.54 -17.20 0.75
CA LEU A 32 3.17 -17.23 1.25
C LEU A 32 2.29 -16.49 0.24
N ARG A 33 1.58 -17.24 -0.60
CA ARG A 33 0.55 -16.67 -1.46
C ARG A 33 -0.72 -16.51 -0.63
N PRO A 34 -1.30 -15.30 -0.56
CA PRO A 34 -2.61 -15.12 0.07
C PRO A 34 -3.63 -16.02 -0.62
N ASN A 35 -4.48 -16.69 0.16
CA ASN A 35 -5.54 -17.54 -0.37
C ASN A 35 -6.42 -16.71 -1.34
N PRO A 36 -6.50 -17.08 -2.64
CA PRO A 36 -7.31 -16.36 -3.62
C PRO A 36 -8.78 -16.20 -3.20
N VAL A 37 -9.33 -17.18 -2.48
CA VAL A 37 -10.72 -17.21 -2.02
C VAL A 37 -10.95 -16.24 -0.85
N MET A 38 -9.91 -15.96 -0.06
CA MET A 38 -9.98 -15.03 1.06
C MET A 38 -9.57 -13.60 0.67
N ARG A 39 -9.27 -13.35 -0.61
CA ARG A 39 -8.95 -12.00 -1.07
C ARG A 39 -10.18 -11.11 -0.92
N ARG A 40 -9.99 -9.95 -0.29
CA ARG A 40 -11.00 -8.89 -0.33
C ARG A 40 -11.31 -8.56 -1.78
N LYS A 41 -12.60 -8.38 -2.09
CA LYS A 41 -13.04 -7.90 -3.40
C LYS A 41 -12.32 -6.58 -3.69
N ALA A 42 -11.78 -6.42 -4.90
CA ALA A 42 -11.10 -5.20 -5.31
C ALA A 42 -12.05 -3.99 -5.36
N THR A 43 -13.36 -4.25 -5.39
CA THR A 43 -14.39 -3.23 -5.28
C THR A 43 -14.39 -2.67 -3.87
N GLY A 44 -13.90 -1.44 -3.73
CA GLY A 44 -14.07 -0.65 -2.52
C GLY A 44 -15.53 -0.25 -2.30
N ARG A 45 -15.78 0.57 -1.28
CA ARG A 45 -17.10 1.13 -1.02
C ARG A 45 -17.56 1.96 -2.23
N PRO A 46 -18.78 1.76 -2.75
CA PRO A 46 -19.33 2.60 -3.82
C PRO A 46 -19.27 4.07 -3.43
N VAL A 47 -18.84 4.93 -4.35
CA VAL A 47 -18.74 6.39 -4.12
C VAL A 47 -20.08 6.98 -3.67
N SER A 48 -21.21 6.48 -4.18
CA SER A 48 -22.55 6.90 -3.79
C SER A 48 -22.87 6.68 -2.30
N THR A 49 -22.21 5.70 -1.67
CA THR A 49 -22.41 5.40 -0.25
C THR A 49 -21.34 6.06 0.63
N ARG A 50 -20.34 6.73 0.04
CA ARG A 50 -19.30 7.45 0.79
C ARG A 50 -19.93 8.71 1.40
N PHE A 51 -19.69 8.95 2.68
CA PHE A 51 -20.05 10.22 3.31
C PHE A 51 -19.13 11.30 2.73
N TRP A 52 -19.72 12.33 2.12
CA TRP A 52 -18.96 13.44 1.53
C TRP A 52 -18.53 14.40 2.64
N ASN A 53 -17.23 14.54 2.85
CA ASN A 53 -16.68 15.62 3.67
C ASN A 53 -16.29 16.80 2.77
N ASN A 54 -16.17 18.00 3.33
CA ASN A 54 -15.75 19.19 2.59
C ASN A 54 -14.34 19.02 1.94
N MET A 55 -13.46 18.23 2.55
CA MET A 55 -12.15 17.86 1.96
C MET A 55 -12.26 16.91 0.74
N ASP A 56 -13.43 16.27 0.55
CA ASP A 56 -13.73 15.43 -0.63
C ASP A 56 -14.37 16.23 -1.77
N GLU A 57 -14.67 17.52 -1.55
CA GLU A 57 -15.02 18.46 -2.62
C GLU A 57 -13.75 18.80 -3.44
N THR A 58 -13.35 17.88 -4.31
CA THR A 58 -12.47 18.25 -5.41
C THR A 58 -13.31 18.96 -6.46
N GLU A 59 -12.86 20.11 -6.97
CA GLU A 59 -13.39 20.68 -8.21
C GLU A 59 -13.55 19.56 -9.23
N GLN A 60 -14.73 19.46 -9.84
CA GLN A 60 -15.14 18.34 -10.66
C GLN A 60 -14.40 18.39 -12.01
N HIS A 61 -13.08 18.19 -11.98
CA HIS A 61 -12.24 18.19 -13.14
C HIS A 61 -12.67 17.03 -14.05
N GLU A 62 -12.72 17.31 -15.35
CA GLU A 62 -13.00 16.30 -16.35
C GLU A 62 -12.05 15.11 -16.17
N LYS A 63 -12.63 13.92 -15.98
CA LYS A 63 -11.85 12.70 -15.78
C LYS A 63 -11.05 12.44 -17.05
N ARG A 64 -9.73 12.46 -16.91
CA ARG A 64 -8.79 12.13 -17.99
C ARG A 64 -8.50 10.64 -18.03
N CYS A 65 -8.28 10.12 -19.23
CA CYS A 65 -7.87 8.75 -19.44
C CYS A 65 -6.56 8.45 -18.72
N GLY A 66 -6.50 7.37 -17.95
CA GLY A 66 -5.30 6.98 -17.20
C GLY A 66 -4.12 6.51 -18.07
N LEU A 67 -4.29 6.36 -19.38
CA LEU A 67 -3.23 5.99 -20.33
C LEU A 67 -2.74 7.19 -21.15
N CYS A 68 -3.64 7.84 -21.89
CA CYS A 68 -3.28 8.94 -22.81
C CYS A 68 -3.54 10.35 -22.26
N ARG A 69 -4.10 10.46 -21.04
CA ARG A 69 -4.46 11.72 -20.36
C ARG A 69 -5.49 12.60 -21.11
N GLN A 70 -6.13 12.08 -22.16
CA GLN A 70 -7.20 12.77 -22.89
C GLN A 70 -8.55 12.62 -22.18
N VAL A 71 -9.43 13.61 -22.32
CA VAL A 71 -10.80 13.58 -21.79
C VAL A 71 -11.74 12.78 -22.71
N GLY A 72 -12.94 12.43 -22.23
CA GLY A 72 -13.97 11.76 -23.02
C GLY A 72 -13.97 10.22 -22.97
N HIS A 73 -12.92 9.60 -22.43
CA HIS A 73 -12.90 8.14 -22.24
C HIS A 73 -12.12 7.71 -20.99
N SER A 74 -12.47 6.52 -20.48
CA SER A 74 -11.72 5.88 -19.40
C SER A 74 -10.57 5.03 -19.97
N ARG A 75 -9.65 4.57 -19.09
CA ARG A 75 -8.59 3.62 -19.46
C ARG A 75 -9.11 2.42 -20.26
N ARG A 76 -10.34 1.95 -20.00
CA ARG A 76 -10.96 0.78 -20.67
C ARG A 76 -11.44 1.05 -22.10
N GLY A 77 -11.57 2.32 -22.50
CA GLY A 77 -11.91 2.70 -23.88
C GLY A 77 -10.76 3.42 -24.59
N CYS A 78 -9.54 3.32 -24.07
CA CYS A 78 -8.41 4.03 -24.62
C CYS A 78 -7.90 3.33 -25.89
N PRO A 79 -7.73 4.07 -27.01
CA PRO A 79 -7.16 3.50 -28.24
C PRO A 79 -5.71 3.04 -28.04
N ASN A 80 -4.98 3.67 -27.11
CA ASN A 80 -3.61 3.28 -26.74
C ASN A 80 -3.57 2.15 -25.71
N GLN A 81 -4.60 1.30 -25.64
CA GLN A 81 -4.53 0.12 -24.79
C GLN A 81 -3.42 -0.79 -25.32
N PRO A 82 -2.54 -1.31 -24.44
CA PRO A 82 -1.70 -2.42 -24.83
C PRO A 82 -2.63 -3.60 -25.11
N THR A 83 -2.79 -3.93 -26.39
CA THR A 83 -3.31 -5.23 -26.81
C THR A 83 -2.40 -6.26 -26.17
N GLY A 84 -2.96 -7.06 -25.26
CA GLY A 84 -2.18 -8.04 -24.53
C GLY A 84 -1.65 -9.11 -25.47
N ASP A 85 -0.42 -8.93 -25.93
CA ASP A 85 0.43 -10.03 -26.39
C ASP A 85 1.23 -10.52 -25.18
N VAL A 86 0.86 -11.75 -24.76
CA VAL A 86 1.50 -12.65 -23.76
C VAL A 86 1.22 -12.39 -22.28
#